data_AF-M0CJ19-F1
#
_entry.id   AF-M0CJ19-F1
#
_cell.length_a   1.000
_cell.length_b   1.000
_cell.length_c   1.000
_cell.angle_alpha   90.00
_cell.angle_beta   90.00
_cell.angle_gamma   90.00
#
_symmetry.space_group_name_H-M   'P 1'
#
loop_
_entity.id
_entity.type
_entity.pdbx_description
1 polymer ?
#
loop_
_entity_poly.entity_id
_entity_poly.type
_entity_poly.pdbx_seq_one_letter_code
_entity_poly.pdbx_strand_id
1 'polypeptide(L)'
;MAGIIDTIKLAGTLVLALPAAIAGLELVLIRGQTTIGVALVGLAIGLVVIQHWLTLPTDIPELFAKRLVGVVTKEPEPDAEDER
;
A
#
# COMPACT_ATOMS: atom_id res chain seq x y z
N MET A 1 17.25 8.30 -7.85
CA MET A 1 16.63 9.29 -6.95
C MET A 1 15.21 8.82 -6.68
N ALA A 2 14.81 8.66 -5.41
CA ALA A 2 13.44 8.31 -5.07
C ALA A 2 12.50 9.45 -5.55
N GLY A 3 11.49 9.10 -6.35
CA GLY A 3 10.52 10.08 -6.84
C GLY A 3 9.53 10.49 -5.75
N ILE A 4 8.81 11.59 -5.94
CA ILE A 4 7.74 12.06 -5.03
C ILE A 4 6.68 10.98 -4.77
N ILE A 5 6.44 10.11 -5.76
CA ILE A 5 5.50 9.01 -5.62
C ILE A 5 6.00 7.98 -4.61
N ASP A 6 7.31 7.76 -4.56
CA ASP A 6 7.94 6.79 -3.66
C ASP A 6 7.88 7.28 -2.21
N THR A 7 8.10 8.58 -1.99
CA THR A 7 7.96 9.19 -0.67
C THR A 7 6.51 9.18 -0.17
N ILE A 8 5.52 9.41 -1.04
CA ILE A 8 4.09 9.32 -0.69
C ILE A 8 3.71 7.87 -0.33
N LYS A 9 4.19 6.87 -1.08
CA LYS A 9 3.99 5.46 -0.75
C LYS A 9 4.57 5.12 0.62
N LEU A 10 5.80 5.53 0.88
CA LEU A 10 6.46 5.32 2.16
C LEU A 10 5.68 5.98 3.30
N ALA A 11 5.27 7.25 3.11
CA ALA A 11 4.45 7.96 4.08
C ALA A 11 3.14 7.22 4.39
N GLY A 12 2.47 6.66 3.38
CA GLY A 12 1.26 5.86 3.56
C GLY A 12 1.46 4.62 4.43
N THR A 13 2.57 3.89 4.26
CA THR A 13 2.88 2.73 5.11
C THR A 13 3.24 3.13 6.53
N LEU A 14 3.93 4.25 6.71
CA LEU A 14 4.27 4.76 8.04
C LEU A 14 3.03 5.06 8.88
N VAL A 15 1.89 5.43 8.26
CA VAL A 15 0.61 5.61 8.99
C VAL A 15 0.21 4.32 9.73
N LEU A 16 0.53 3.14 9.20
CA LEU A 16 0.24 1.85 9.83
C LEU A 16 1.41 1.34 10.69
N ALA A 17 2.64 1.54 10.22
CA ALA A 17 3.84 1.04 10.89
C ALA A 17 4.16 1.80 12.18
N LEU A 18 3.96 3.13 12.21
CA LEU A 18 4.28 3.95 13.38
C LEU A 18 3.45 3.59 14.63
N PRO A 19 2.11 3.46 14.55
CA PRO A 19 1.33 3.01 15.71
C PRO A 19 1.78 1.65 16.24
N ALA A 20 2.06 0.70 15.34
CA ALA A 20 2.55 -0.63 15.72
C ALA A 20 3.94 -0.58 16.36
N ALA A 21 4.86 0.23 15.82
CA ALA A 21 6.20 0.41 16.36
C ALA A 21 6.16 1.04 17.76
N ILE A 22 5.36 2.10 17.95
CA ILE A 22 5.22 2.79 19.23
C ILE A 22 4.61 1.84 20.27
N ALA A 23 3.53 1.14 19.93
CA ALA A 23 2.90 0.16 20.82
C ALA A 23 3.86 -0.99 21.17
N GLY A 24 4.62 -1.48 20.18
CA GLY A 24 5.63 -2.53 20.39
C GLY A 24 6.74 -2.08 21.34
N LEU A 25 7.29 -0.89 21.15
CA LEU A 25 8.32 -0.32 22.01
C LEU A 25 7.81 -0.11 23.45
N GLU A 26 6.59 0.39 23.62
CA GLU A 26 5.97 0.52 24.95
C GLU A 26 5.83 -0.84 25.64
N LEU A 27 5.37 -1.86 24.90
CA LEU A 27 5.16 -3.19 25.47
C LEU A 27 6.47 -3.88 25.86
N VAL A 28 7.52 -3.77 25.05
CA VAL A 28 8.84 -4.34 25.37
C VAL A 28 9.50 -3.59 26.52
N LEU A 29 9.55 -2.27 26.45
CA LEU A 29 10.43 -1.45 27.31
C LEU A 29 9.75 -1.01 28.60
N ILE A 30 8.44 -0.77 28.59
CA ILE A 30 7.71 -0.19 29.72
C ILE A 30 6.90 -1.25 30.44
N ARG A 31 6.19 -2.12 29.70
CA ARG A 31 5.25 -3.10 30.29
C ARG A 31 5.87 -4.48 30.55
N GLY A 32 7.11 -4.72 30.13
CA GLY A 32 7.80 -6.00 30.29
C GLY A 32 7.22 -7.16 29.47
N GLN A 33 6.33 -6.88 28.52
CA GLN A 33 5.71 -7.88 27.64
C GLN A 33 6.55 -8.07 26.38
N THR A 34 7.75 -8.62 26.55
CA THR A 34 8.77 -8.70 25.48
C THR A 34 8.27 -9.46 24.25
N THR A 35 7.54 -10.58 24.42
CA THR A 35 7.07 -11.39 23.28
C THR A 35 6.12 -10.60 22.37
N ILE A 36 5.10 -9.96 22.96
CA ILE A 36 4.10 -9.20 22.19
C ILE A 36 4.74 -7.94 21.62
N GLY A 37 5.55 -7.24 22.41
CA GLY A 37 6.20 -6.02 21.96
C GLY A 37 7.19 -6.27 20.81
N VAL A 38 8.02 -7.34 20.88
CA VAL A 38 8.93 -7.72 19.79
C VAL A 38 8.15 -8.14 18.55
N ALA A 39 7.02 -8.85 18.71
CA ALA A 39 6.17 -9.21 17.58
C ALA A 39 5.61 -7.97 16.86
N LEU A 40 5.18 -6.94 17.59
CA LEU A 40 4.69 -5.69 17.00
C LEU A 40 5.80 -4.87 16.34
N VAL A 41 6.98 -4.79 16.97
CA VAL A 41 8.15 -4.14 16.35
C VAL A 41 8.56 -4.87 15.08
N GLY A 42 8.60 -6.21 15.12
CA GLY A 42 8.88 -7.04 13.95
C GLY A 42 7.83 -6.86 12.85
N LEU A 43 6.55 -6.76 13.20
CA LEU A 43 5.47 -6.47 12.26
C LEU A 43 5.63 -5.08 11.64
N ALA A 44 5.96 -4.04 12.41
CA ALA A 44 6.19 -2.71 11.89
C ALA A 44 7.35 -2.68 10.90
N ILE A 45 8.47 -3.33 11.23
CA ILE A 45 9.60 -3.50 10.31
C ILE A 45 9.16 -4.29 9.08
N GLY A 46 8.42 -5.38 9.27
CA GLY A 46 7.87 -6.21 8.21
C GLY A 46 7.03 -5.41 7.22
N LEU A 47 6.13 -4.54 7.69
CA LEU A 47 5.31 -3.68 6.83
C LEU A 47 6.16 -2.75 5.94
N VAL A 48 7.22 -2.16 6.50
CA VAL A 48 8.12 -1.27 5.75
C VAL A 48 8.99 -2.07 4.76
N VAL A 49 9.54 -3.21 5.18
CA VAL A 49 10.39 -4.06 4.34
C VAL A 49 9.57 -4.71 3.21
N ILE A 50 8.39 -5.23 3.52
CA ILE A 50 7.45 -5.78 2.52
C ILE A 50 7.10 -4.72 1.50
N GLN A 51 6.83 -3.48 1.92
CA GLN A 51 6.61 -2.41 0.96
C GLN A 51 7.81 -2.26 0.02
N HIS A 52 9.04 -2.24 0.55
CA HIS A 52 10.22 -2.04 -0.30
C HIS A 52 10.52 -3.23 -1.23
N TRP A 53 10.21 -4.47 -0.82
CA TRP A 53 10.48 -5.69 -1.58
C TRP A 53 9.34 -6.13 -2.52
N LEU A 54 8.07 -5.90 -2.17
CA LEU A 54 6.90 -6.24 -2.99
C LEU A 54 6.39 -5.07 -3.85
N THR A 55 6.95 -3.86 -3.77
CA THR A 55 6.64 -2.77 -4.74
C THR A 55 7.47 -2.82 -6.03
N LEU A 56 8.07 -3.98 -6.32
CA LEU A 56 8.53 -4.34 -7.67
C LEU A 56 7.42 -4.94 -8.58
N PRO A 57 6.21 -4.36 -8.72
CA PRO A 57 5.47 -4.46 -9.96
C PRO A 57 5.45 -3.05 -10.55
N THR A 58 6.57 -2.63 -11.11
CA THR A 58 6.70 -1.37 -11.85
C THR A 58 5.60 -1.23 -12.94
N ASP A 59 4.91 -2.32 -13.30
CA ASP A 59 3.96 -2.38 -14.41
C ASP A 59 2.46 -2.35 -14.01
N ILE A 60 2.09 -2.47 -12.73
CA ILE A 60 0.67 -2.54 -12.31
C ILE A 60 -0.04 -1.16 -12.28
N PRO A 61 0.59 -0.05 -11.85
CA PRO A 61 -0.09 1.26 -11.84
C PRO A 61 -0.52 1.71 -13.25
N GLU A 62 0.31 1.43 -14.26
CA GLU A 62 0.05 1.82 -15.64
C GLU A 62 -1.14 1.04 -16.25
N LEU A 63 -1.28 -0.24 -15.89
CA LEU A 63 -2.41 -1.07 -16.31
C LEU A 63 -3.74 -0.59 -15.72
N PHE A 64 -3.75 -0.16 -14.45
CA PHE A 64 -4.96 0.43 -13.85
C PHE A 64 -5.28 1.81 -14.40
N ALA A 65 -4.27 2.66 -14.64
CA ALA A 65 -4.47 3.96 -15.28
C ALA A 65 -5.11 3.81 -16.68
N LYS A 66 -4.63 2.88 -17.51
CA LYS A 66 -5.21 2.60 -18.83
C LYS A 66 -6.64 2.08 -18.76
N ARG A 67 -6.99 1.24 -17.77
CA ARG A 67 -8.37 0.76 -17.59
C ARG A 67 -9.31 1.86 -17.11
N LEU A 68 -8.88 2.72 -16.19
CA LEU A 68 -9.71 3.83 -15.71
C LEU A 68 -9.96 4.87 -16.82
N VAL A 69 -8.94 5.17 -17.63
CA VAL A 69 -9.13 6.02 -18.82
C VAL A 69 -10.08 5.35 -19.82
N GLY A 70 -9.88 4.06 -20.15
CA GLY A 70 -10.76 3.34 -21.08
C GLY A 70 -12.23 3.23 -20.62
N VAL A 71 -12.50 3.28 -19.31
CA VAL A 71 -13.86 3.31 -18.75
C VAL A 71 -14.45 4.73 -18.80
N VAL A 72 -13.65 5.77 -18.58
CA VAL A 72 -14.10 7.17 -18.65
C VAL A 72 -14.29 7.65 -20.08
N THR A 73 -13.48 7.16 -21.02
CA THR A 73 -13.56 7.53 -22.46
C THR A 73 -14.53 6.66 -23.25
N LYS A 74 -15.01 5.54 -22.69
CA LYS A 74 -16.19 4.87 -23.23
C LYS A 74 -17.41 5.71 -22.89
N GLU A 75 -17.74 6.65 -23.78
CA GLU A 75 -19.12 7.08 -23.91
C GLU A 75 -19.98 5.82 -24.13
N PRO A 76 -21.14 5.71 -23.47
CA PRO A 76 -22.03 4.58 -23.69
C PRO A 76 -22.46 4.64 -25.15
N GLU A 77 -21.83 3.84 -26.02
CA GLU A 77 -22.36 3.55 -27.35
C GLU A 77 -23.75 2.95 -27.11
N PRO A 78 -24.85 3.63 -27.50
CA PRO A 78 -26.15 2.98 -27.48
C PRO A 78 -26.03 1.81 -28.45
N ASP A 79 -26.36 0.61 -27.98
CA ASP A 79 -26.55 -0.56 -28.84
C ASP A 79 -27.63 -0.21 -29.87
N ALA A 80 -27.18 0.35 -30.99
CA ALA A 80 -27.94 0.53 -32.20
C ALA A 80 -27.61 -0.67 -33.09
N GLU A 81 -28.68 -1.19 -33.72
CA GLU A 81 -28.69 -2.11 -34.85
C GLU A 81 -28.58 -3.61 -34.44
N ASP A 82 -29.38 -4.55 -34.93
CA ASP A 82 -30.37 -4.52 -36.00
C ASP A 82 -31.21 -5.82 -36.00
N GLU A 83 -32.32 -5.79 -36.76
CA GLU A 83 -32.96 -6.92 -37.46
C GLU A 83 -33.47 -8.16 -36.69
N ARG A 84 -34.81 -8.23 -36.49
CA ARG A 84 -35.71 -9.27 -37.06
C ARG A 84 -37.15 -8.79 -37.15
#